data_AF-A0A1F7NS07-F1
#
_entry.id   AF-A0A1F7NS07-F1
#
_cell.length_a   1.000
_cell.length_b   1.000
_cell.length_c   1.000
_cell.angle_alpha   90.00
_cell.angle_beta   90.00
_cell.angle_gamma   90.00
#
_symmetry.space_group_name_H-M   'P 1'
#
loop_
_entity.id
_entity.type
_entity.pdbx_description
1 polymer ?
#
loop_
_entity_poly.entity_id
_entity_poly.type
_entity_poly.pdbx_seq_one_letter_code
_entity_poly.pdbx_strand_id
1 'polypeptide(L)'
;MEPLSIEGYGEVVSFTTLHSPPEGFSSPLHLALVGLDGGARLFCHGAETKGLRVGSRVAVEEVDQVYYFSHLGVLDRARLFWRRAGDLEETVTAIVKSAVKRVWRRGGGEKV
;
A
#
# COMPACT_ATOMS: atom_id res chain seq x y z
N MET A 1 27.23 -8.88 13.98
CA MET A 1 25.95 -8.91 13.25
C MET A 1 25.78 -7.51 12.70
N GLU A 2 25.74 -7.37 11.38
CA GLU A 2 25.58 -6.05 10.75
C GLU A 2 24.10 -5.64 10.79
N PRO A 3 23.77 -4.38 11.11
CA PRO A 3 22.39 -3.89 11.07
C PRO A 3 21.89 -3.88 9.62
N LEU A 4 20.69 -4.44 9.41
CA LEU A 4 20.02 -4.46 8.11
C LEU A 4 18.89 -3.43 8.09
N SER A 5 18.97 -2.47 7.17
CA SER A 5 17.88 -1.53 6.91
C SER A 5 16.89 -2.16 5.94
N ILE A 6 15.63 -2.28 6.34
CA ILE A 6 14.54 -2.83 5.52
C ILE A 6 13.49 -1.75 5.32
N GLU A 7 12.98 -1.61 4.10
CA GLU A 7 11.88 -0.68 3.84
C GLU A 7 10.63 -1.06 4.66
N GLY A 8 10.03 -0.07 5.32
CA GLY A 8 8.84 -0.22 6.15
C GLY A 8 7.55 -0.41 5.34
N TYR A 9 7.58 -1.10 4.20
CA TYR A 9 6.39 -1.39 3.40
C TYR A 9 6.20 -2.90 3.25
N GLY A 10 4.96 -3.34 3.31
CA GLY A 10 4.65 -4.76 3.22
C GLY A 10 3.18 -5.08 3.09
N GLU A 11 2.87 -6.32 3.42
CA GLU A 11 1.54 -6.91 3.31
C GLU A 11 1.17 -7.66 4.60
N VAL A 12 -0.09 -7.54 5.00
CA VAL A 12 -0.63 -8.29 6.14
C VAL A 12 -0.75 -9.76 5.76
N VAL A 13 0.10 -10.60 6.35
CA VAL A 13 0.11 -12.06 6.15
C VAL A 13 -0.95 -12.74 7.02
N SER A 14 -1.12 -12.25 8.25
CA SER A 14 -2.12 -12.71 9.20
C SER A 14 -2.40 -11.61 10.20
N PHE A 15 -3.58 -11.60 10.81
CA PHE A 15 -3.91 -10.67 11.87
C PHE A 15 -4.85 -11.29 12.91
N THR A 16 -4.85 -10.69 14.09
CA THR A 16 -5.78 -11.01 15.17
C THR A 16 -6.27 -9.73 15.83
N THR A 17 -7.42 -9.82 16.47
CA THR A 17 -8.02 -8.74 17.23
C THR A 17 -8.22 -9.22 18.66
N LEU A 18 -7.53 -8.59 19.60
CA LEU A 18 -7.71 -8.81 21.03
C LEU A 18 -8.80 -7.87 21.52
N HIS A 19 -9.99 -8.43 21.75
CA HIS A 19 -11.13 -7.69 22.29
C HIS A 19 -10.99 -7.36 23.79
N SER A 20 -10.15 -8.11 24.51
CA SER A 20 -9.85 -7.89 25.93
C SER A 20 -8.33 -7.88 26.12
N PRO A 21 -7.64 -6.79 25.74
CA PRO A 21 -6.20 -6.69 25.91
C PRO A 21 -5.81 -6.44 27.39
N PRO A 22 -4.53 -6.65 27.76
CA PRO A 22 -4.03 -6.30 29.09
C PRO A 22 -4.17 -4.81 29.41
N GLU A 23 -4.06 -4.45 30.69
CA GLU A 23 -4.01 -3.05 31.11
C GLU A 23 -2.89 -2.28 30.38
N GLY A 24 -3.17 -1.01 30.06
CA GLY A 24 -2.27 -0.17 29.27
C GLY A 24 -2.52 -0.22 27.76
N PHE A 25 -3.40 -1.09 27.26
CA PHE A 25 -3.76 -1.18 25.84
C PHE A 25 -5.22 -0.79 25.60
N SER A 26 -5.46 -0.06 24.51
CA SER A 26 -6.82 0.27 24.08
C SER A 26 -7.50 -0.95 23.46
N SER A 27 -8.78 -1.16 23.78
CA SER A 27 -9.61 -2.18 23.14
C SER A 27 -10.44 -1.55 22.00
N PRO A 28 -10.57 -2.22 20.83
CA PRO A 28 -9.91 -3.47 20.46
C PRO A 28 -8.44 -3.26 20.04
N LEU A 29 -7.56 -4.18 20.45
CA LEU A 29 -6.16 -4.17 20.04
C LEU A 29 -5.97 -5.04 18.79
N HIS A 30 -5.48 -4.45 17.72
CA HIS A 30 -5.17 -5.18 16.49
C HIS A 30 -3.68 -5.50 16.41
N LEU A 31 -3.38 -6.76 16.08
CA LEU A 31 -2.01 -7.23 15.91
C LEU A 31 -1.93 -7.94 14.56
N ALA A 32 -0.84 -7.71 13.82
CA ALA A 32 -0.65 -8.33 12.52
C ALA A 32 0.78 -8.84 12.33
N LEU A 33 0.89 -9.99 11.67
CA LEU A 33 2.14 -10.41 11.05
C LEU A 33 2.22 -9.76 9.68
N VAL A 34 3.17 -8.85 9.50
CA VAL A 34 3.43 -8.14 8.24
C VAL A 34 4.65 -8.75 7.56
N GLY A 35 4.48 -9.17 6.31
CA GLY A 35 5.59 -9.51 5.43
C GLY A 35 6.09 -8.26 4.73
N LEU A 36 7.30 -7.82 5.07
CA LEU A 36 7.95 -6.67 4.44
C LEU A 36 8.45 -7.05 3.04
N ASP A 37 8.49 -6.07 2.14
CA ASP A 37 8.94 -6.28 0.75
C ASP A 37 10.41 -6.76 0.68
N GLY A 38 11.23 -6.45 1.70
CA GLY A 38 12.60 -6.97 1.85
C GLY A 38 12.70 -8.41 2.37
N GLY A 39 11.58 -9.14 2.46
CA GLY A 39 11.54 -10.56 2.83
C GLY A 39 11.47 -10.86 4.33
N ALA A 40 11.73 -9.86 5.19
CA ALA A 40 11.54 -10.00 6.62
C ALA A 40 10.05 -10.04 7.00
N ARG A 41 9.75 -10.63 8.17
CA ARG A 41 8.41 -10.65 8.75
C ARG A 41 8.44 -10.05 10.14
N LEU A 42 7.54 -9.11 10.41
CA LEU A 42 7.44 -8.41 11.69
C LEU A 42 6.06 -8.59 12.30
N PHE A 43 6.01 -8.66 13.62
CA PHE A 43 4.76 -8.65 14.38
C PHE A 43 4.49 -7.21 14.84
N CYS A 44 3.41 -6.61 14.34
CA CYS A 44 3.16 -5.18 14.43
C CYS A 44 1.82 -4.87 15.11
N HIS A 45 1.76 -3.71 15.77
CA HIS A 45 0.58 -3.15 16.41
C HIS A 45 -0.24 -2.30 15.42
N GLY A 46 -1.56 -2.46 15.37
CA GLY A 46 -2.40 -1.72 14.44
C GLY A 46 -2.77 -0.34 14.95
N ALA A 47 -2.37 0.72 14.24
CA ALA A 47 -2.74 2.10 14.55
C ALA A 47 -4.06 2.53 13.87
N GLU A 48 -4.25 2.16 12.59
CA GLU A 48 -5.48 2.41 11.84
C GLU A 48 -5.86 1.17 11.01
N THR A 49 -6.86 0.42 11.48
CA THR A 49 -7.16 -0.96 11.03
C THR A 49 -8.57 -1.11 10.46
N LYS A 50 -9.25 0.00 10.15
CA LYS A 50 -10.59 -0.04 9.59
C LYS A 50 -10.56 -0.74 8.23
N GLY A 51 -11.23 -1.89 8.13
CA GLY A 51 -11.25 -2.69 6.90
C GLY A 51 -10.02 -3.57 6.69
N LEU A 52 -9.26 -3.86 7.75
CA LEU A 52 -8.11 -4.77 7.73
C LEU A 52 -8.48 -6.15 7.18
N ARG A 53 -7.68 -6.61 6.22
CA ARG A 53 -7.76 -7.96 5.63
C ARG A 53 -6.37 -8.51 5.42
N VAL A 54 -6.25 -9.83 5.46
CA VAL A 54 -5.07 -10.50 4.89
C VAL A 54 -4.91 -10.05 3.44
N GLY A 55 -3.67 -9.74 3.04
CA GLY A 55 -3.37 -9.16 1.74
C GLY A 55 -3.37 -7.63 1.68
N SER A 56 -3.68 -6.96 2.79
CA SER A 56 -3.68 -5.50 2.83
C SER A 56 -2.26 -4.94 2.77
N ARG A 57 -2.03 -3.98 1.87
CA ARG A 57 -0.79 -3.20 1.84
C ARG A 57 -0.75 -2.22 3.00
N VAL A 58 0.36 -2.24 3.73
CA VAL A 58 0.58 -1.43 4.94
C VAL A 58 1.96 -0.80 4.93
N ALA A 59 2.07 0.33 5.64
CA ALA A 59 3.34 0.87 6.09
C ALA A 59 3.61 0.42 7.52
N VAL A 60 4.87 0.24 7.87
CA VAL A 60 5.37 -0.09 9.20
C VAL A 60 6.28 1.03 9.66
N GLU A 61 6.01 1.55 10.85
CA GLU A 61 6.78 2.62 11.48
C GLU A 61 7.17 2.18 12.90
N GLU A 62 8.40 2.50 13.30
CA GLU A 62 8.86 2.29 14.69
C GLU A 62 8.60 3.56 15.50
N VAL A 63 7.85 3.42 16.60
CA VAL A 63 7.63 4.48 17.58
C VAL A 63 7.93 3.90 18.95
N ASP A 64 8.86 4.52 19.68
CA ASP A 64 9.27 4.08 21.03
C ASP A 64 9.62 2.57 21.10
N GLN A 65 10.36 2.06 20.10
CA GLN A 65 10.75 0.65 19.97
C GLN A 65 9.58 -0.33 19.74
N VAL A 66 8.39 0.19 19.43
CA VAL A 66 7.21 -0.59 19.05
C VAL A 66 6.94 -0.38 17.56
N TYR A 67 6.75 -1.48 16.84
CA TYR A 67 6.44 -1.44 15.41
C TYR A 67 4.93 -1.35 15.21
N TYR A 68 4.49 -0.25 14.63
CA TYR A 68 3.10 -0.02 14.26
C TYR A 68 2.90 -0.25 12.77
N PHE A 69 1.73 -0.75 12.40
CA PHE A 69 1.27 -0.77 11.02
C PHE A 69 0.04 0.11 10.83
N SER A 70 -0.04 0.74 9.65
CA SER A 70 -1.18 1.53 9.22
C SER A 70 -1.58 1.15 7.80
N HIS A 71 -2.89 1.22 7.53
CA HIS A 71 -3.41 1.02 6.20
C HIS A 71 -2.92 2.12 5.26
N LEU A 72 -2.37 1.72 4.11
CA LEU A 72 -2.10 2.68 3.04
C LEU A 72 -3.41 3.06 2.35
N GLY A 73 -3.67 4.36 2.26
CA GLY A 73 -4.82 4.91 1.54
C GLY A 73 -4.79 4.54 0.05
N VAL A 74 -5.92 4.68 -0.64
CA VAL A 74 -6.07 4.33 -2.07
C VAL A 74 -5.02 5.04 -2.94
N LEU A 75 -4.70 6.30 -2.62
CA LEU A 75 -3.73 7.11 -3.35
C LEU A 75 -2.28 6.64 -3.13
N ASP A 76 -1.92 6.27 -1.90
CA ASP A 76 -0.61 5.72 -1.59
C ASP A 76 -0.41 4.35 -2.24
N ARG A 77 -1.48 3.55 -2.33
CA ARG A 77 -1.48 2.29 -3.11
C ARG A 77 -1.21 2.55 -4.59
N ALA A 78 -1.88 3.52 -5.23
CA ALA A 78 -1.66 3.85 -6.64
C ALA A 78 -0.21 4.30 -6.90
N ARG A 79 0.35 5.10 -5.99
CA ARG A 79 1.76 5.53 -6.05
C ARG A 79 2.73 4.35 -5.94
N LEU A 80 2.43 3.35 -5.10
CA LEU A 80 3.23 2.13 -4.97
C LEU A 80 3.14 1.26 -6.22
N PHE A 81 1.96 1.10 -6.82
CA PHE A 81 1.82 0.38 -8.10
C PHE A 81 2.58 1.08 -9.24
N TRP A 82 2.58 2.42 -9.29
CA TRP A 82 3.35 3.15 -10.29
C TRP A 82 4.86 3.05 -10.08
N ARG A 83 5.35 2.96 -8.84
CA ARG A 83 6.75 2.65 -8.57
C ARG A 83 7.16 1.24 -9.02
N ARG A 84 6.25 0.27 -8.95
CA ARG A 84 6.47 -1.12 -9.44
C ARG A 84 6.29 -1.26 -10.96
N ALA A 85 5.48 -0.40 -11.58
CA ALA A 85 5.20 -0.39 -13.02
C ALA A 85 6.16 0.50 -13.83
N GLY A 86 7.29 0.92 -13.25
CA GLY A 86 8.34 1.73 -13.89
C GLY A 86 9.07 1.07 -15.06
N ASP A 87 8.55 -0.03 -15.61
CA ASP A 87 9.09 -0.76 -16.77
C ASP A 87 8.13 -0.75 -17.98
N LEU A 88 7.04 0.04 -17.93
CA LEU A 88 6.01 0.09 -18.98
C LEU A 88 5.79 1.51 -19.53
N GLU A 89 6.82 2.36 -19.55
CA GLU A 89 6.78 3.70 -20.17
C GLU A 89 6.48 3.65 -21.68
N GLU A 90 6.89 2.59 -22.38
CA GLU A 90 6.72 2.54 -23.85
C GLU A 90 5.27 2.30 -24.28
N THR A 91 4.49 1.53 -23.52
CA THR A 91 3.13 1.14 -23.97
C THR A 91 2.09 2.23 -23.67
N VAL A 92 2.26 2.98 -22.57
CA VAL A 92 1.30 4.03 -22.17
C VAL A 92 1.36 5.21 -23.12
N THR A 93 2.56 5.58 -23.59
CA THR A 93 2.75 6.68 -24.54
C THR A 93 2.02 6.41 -25.87
N ALA A 94 2.01 5.15 -26.33
CA ALA A 94 1.31 4.75 -27.55
C ALA A 94 -0.23 4.81 -27.39
N ILE A 95 -0.76 4.41 -26.23
CA ILE A 95 -2.20 4.41 -25.96
C ILE A 95 -2.72 5.85 -25.86
N VAL A 96 -2.01 6.74 -25.16
CA VAL A 96 -2.39 8.16 -25.03
C VAL A 96 -2.42 8.86 -26.39
N LYS A 97 -1.40 8.64 -27.24
CA LYS A 97 -1.34 9.27 -28.56
C LYS A 97 -2.47 8.81 -29.49
N SER A 98 -2.89 7.55 -29.37
CA SER A 98 -4.01 7.01 -30.16
C SER A 98 -5.38 7.56 -29.72
N ALA A 99 -5.58 7.77 -28.41
CA ALA A 99 -6.82 8.32 -27.86
C ALA A 99 -6.99 9.81 -28.22
N VAL A 100 -5.92 10.61 -28.09
CA VAL A 100 -5.92 12.03 -28.48
C VAL A 100 -6.20 12.19 -29.97
N LYS A 101 -5.59 11.35 -30.83
CA LYS A 101 -5.81 11.40 -32.28
C LYS A 101 -7.24 11.02 -32.69
N ARG A 102 -7.90 10.12 -31.95
CA ARG A 102 -9.28 9.71 -32.22
C ARG A 102 -10.29 10.79 -31.80
N VAL A 103 -10.02 11.53 -30.72
CA VAL A 103 -10.87 12.65 -30.28
C VAL A 103 -10.78 13.82 -31.26
N TRP A 104 -9.58 14.17 -31.75
CA TRP A 104 -9.43 15.26 -32.71
C TRP A 104 -10.05 15.01 -34.08
N ARG A 105 -10.07 13.74 -34.56
CA ARG A 105 -10.75 13.41 -35.81
C ARG A 105 -12.29 13.47 -35.72
N ARG A 106 -12.86 13.41 -34.52
CA ARG A 106 -14.32 13.42 -34.33
C ARG A 106 -14.89 14.83 -34.12
N GLY A 107 -14.05 15.83 -33.85
CA GLY A 107 -14.46 17.23 -33.68
C GLY A 107 -14.28 18.13 -34.91
N GLY A 108 -13.81 17.59 -36.05
CA GLY A 108 -13.43 18.37 -37.23
C GLY A 108 -14.29 18.13 -38.48
N GLY A 109 -15.59 17.86 -38.32
CA GLY A 109 -16.45 17.55 -39.46
C GLY A 109 -17.93 17.83 -39.22
N GLU A 110 -18.29 19.10 -39.09
CA GLU A 110 -19.59 19.60 -39.51
C GLU A 110 -19.50 21.12 -39.70
N LYS A 111 -19.47 21.60 -40.95
CA LYS A 111 -20.22 22.75 -41.46
C LYS A 111 -20.22 22.74 -42.99
N VAL A 112 -21.45 22.65 -43.52
CA VAL A 112 -21.96 22.88 -44.90
C VAL A 112 -21.72 21.79 -45.93
#